data_AF-A0A5B8VSW3-F1
#
_entry.id   AF-A0A5B8VSW3-F1
#
_cell.length_a   1.000
_cell.length_b   1.000
_cell.length_c   1.000
_cell.angle_alpha   90.00
_cell.angle_beta   90.00
_cell.angle_gamma   90.00
#
_symmetry.space_group_name_H-M   'P 1'
#
loop_
_entity.id
_entity.type
_entity.pdbx_description
1 polymer ?
#
loop_
_entity_poly.entity_id
_entity_poly.type
_entity_poly.pdbx_seq_one_letter_code
_entity_poly.pdbx_strand_id
1 'polypeptide(L)'
;MEPWEIREDETRDEDSRKVFIIFCEDGAIEPAYFETFKRKGVQVSPIGNAKQHHAQIDFATEFFRKNGLIEVDNEGNEFLKIDDGAQVWSIFDRDKSPDDGKDTAFNDSIRSAKAKGIKTGWSNDAFELWILLHFEDVDIENSEYYHRSKYYERLTEILKNRFPDETIFQNPKFDYYETMKTKKNFIRFTFQLMKGNLNKAIERAESLDTIHCTEPPKALHQHCPCTKVHLLIKELIG
;
A
#
# COMPACT_ATOMS: atom_id res chain seq x y z
N MET A 1 -5.20 -24.90 -18.07
CA MET A 1 -3.85 -25.31 -17.63
C MET A 1 -3.46 -24.27 -16.61
N GLU A 2 -3.51 -24.67 -15.34
CA GLU A 2 -3.50 -23.75 -14.21
C GLU A 2 -2.06 -23.25 -13.94
N PRO A 3 -1.87 -21.99 -13.48
CA PRO A 3 -0.53 -21.37 -13.31
C PRO A 3 0.43 -22.04 -12.32
N TRP A 4 0.03 -23.13 -11.65
CA TRP A 4 0.77 -23.76 -10.54
C TRP A 4 1.26 -25.19 -10.84
N GLU A 5 1.13 -25.68 -12.08
CA GLU A 5 1.71 -26.98 -12.45
C GLU A 5 3.22 -26.87 -12.71
N ILE A 6 4.02 -27.45 -11.81
CA ILE A 6 5.49 -27.54 -11.88
C ILE A 6 5.86 -28.58 -12.96
N ARG A 7 6.72 -28.20 -13.92
CA ARG A 7 7.33 -29.14 -14.87
C ARG A 7 8.59 -29.75 -14.27
N GLU A 8 8.61 -31.07 -14.15
CA GLU A 8 9.81 -31.85 -13.81
C GLU A 8 10.72 -31.98 -15.04
N ASP A 9 11.54 -30.96 -15.30
CA ASP A 9 12.91 -31.12 -15.80
C ASP A 9 13.51 -29.72 -16.02
N GLU A 10 14.21 -29.21 -15.01
CA GLU A 10 15.35 -28.31 -15.16
C GLU A 10 16.07 -28.28 -13.80
N THR A 11 17.36 -28.58 -13.84
CA THR A 11 18.26 -28.68 -12.69
C THR A 11 18.14 -27.47 -11.75
N ARG A 12 17.84 -27.76 -10.48
CA ARG A 12 17.69 -26.82 -9.35
C ARG A 12 18.86 -25.81 -9.26
N ASP A 13 18.60 -24.57 -9.65
CA ASP A 13 19.06 -23.45 -8.83
C ASP A 13 18.09 -23.36 -7.64
N GLU A 14 18.59 -23.33 -6.40
CA GLU A 14 17.77 -22.97 -5.24
C GLU A 14 17.09 -21.62 -5.53
N ASP A 15 15.77 -21.65 -5.77
CA ASP A 15 15.00 -20.52 -6.29
C ASP A 15 14.89 -19.44 -5.21
N SER A 16 15.88 -18.55 -5.16
CA SER A 16 15.96 -17.33 -4.33
C SER A 16 14.86 -16.28 -4.63
N ARG A 17 13.74 -16.72 -5.20
CA ARG A 17 12.62 -15.90 -5.64
C ARG A 17 11.83 -15.39 -4.45
N LYS A 18 11.83 -14.08 -4.26
CA LYS A 18 10.95 -13.42 -3.30
C LYS A 18 9.53 -13.31 -3.88
N VAL A 19 8.53 -13.77 -3.15
CA VAL A 19 7.12 -13.74 -3.56
C VAL A 19 6.36 -12.77 -2.66
N PHE A 20 5.63 -11.83 -3.25
CA PHE A 20 4.82 -10.85 -2.54
C PHE A 20 3.35 -10.99 -2.97
N ILE A 21 2.49 -11.34 -2.02
CA ILE A 21 1.03 -11.32 -2.19
C ILE A 21 0.51 -10.08 -1.48
N ILE A 22 -0.06 -9.13 -2.22
CA ILE A 22 -0.38 -7.79 -1.70
C ILE A 22 -1.88 -7.53 -1.86
N PHE A 23 -2.62 -7.58 -0.77
CA PHE A 23 -4.04 -7.22 -0.75
C PHE A 23 -4.17 -5.70 -0.71
N CYS A 24 -4.78 -5.14 -1.75
CA CYS A 24 -4.97 -3.71 -1.94
C CYS A 24 -6.44 -3.37 -1.74
N GLU A 25 -6.72 -2.27 -1.05
CA GLU A 25 -8.09 -1.81 -0.80
C GLU A 25 -8.76 -1.42 -2.13
N ASP A 26 -8.08 -0.58 -2.91
CA ASP A 26 -8.49 -0.18 -4.25
C ASP A 26 -8.13 -1.23 -5.33
N GLY A 27 -8.91 -1.22 -6.43
CA GLY A 27 -8.73 -2.13 -7.56
C GLY A 27 -7.79 -1.62 -8.66
N ALA A 28 -7.46 -0.33 -8.68
CA ALA A 28 -6.81 0.32 -9.80
C ALA A 28 -5.39 0.80 -9.48
N ILE A 29 -5.23 1.69 -8.49
CA ILE A 29 -3.99 2.45 -8.29
C ILE A 29 -2.95 1.65 -7.52
N GLU A 30 -3.29 1.18 -6.33
CA GLU A 30 -2.40 0.36 -5.51
C GLU A 30 -1.90 -0.88 -6.28
N PRO A 31 -2.76 -1.72 -6.92
CA PRO A 31 -2.26 -2.85 -7.68
C PRO A 31 -1.38 -2.44 -8.86
N ALA A 32 -1.74 -1.36 -9.57
CA ALA A 32 -0.94 -0.89 -10.69
C ALA A 32 0.43 -0.40 -10.25
N TYR A 33 0.54 0.26 -9.09
CA TYR A 33 1.80 0.71 -8.53
C TYR A 33 2.68 -0.47 -8.11
N PHE A 34 2.16 -1.40 -7.32
CA PHE A 34 2.98 -2.53 -6.82
C PHE A 34 3.41 -3.49 -7.92
N GLU A 35 2.59 -3.71 -8.97
CA GLU A 35 2.98 -4.54 -10.13
C GLU A 35 4.26 -4.02 -10.80
N THR A 36 4.57 -2.72 -10.70
CA THR A 36 5.79 -2.13 -11.30
C THR A 36 7.10 -2.63 -10.67
N PHE A 37 7.04 -3.22 -9.47
CA PHE A 37 8.21 -3.76 -8.77
C PHE A 37 8.57 -5.18 -9.18
N LYS A 38 7.71 -5.83 -9.98
CA LYS A 38 7.94 -7.17 -10.52
C LYS A 38 9.18 -7.18 -11.41
N ARG A 39 10.13 -8.06 -11.10
CA ARG A 39 11.39 -8.23 -11.84
C ARG A 39 11.92 -9.65 -11.67
N LYS A 40 13.00 -10.01 -12.38
CA LYS A 40 13.63 -11.33 -12.19
C LYS A 40 14.00 -11.51 -10.71
N GLY A 41 13.57 -12.62 -10.11
CA GLY A 41 13.79 -12.93 -8.68
C GLY A 41 12.79 -12.28 -7.71
N VAL A 42 11.89 -11.40 -8.17
CA VAL A 42 10.84 -10.79 -7.34
C VAL A 42 9.49 -10.91 -8.03
N GLN A 43 8.66 -11.81 -7.52
CA GLN A 43 7.29 -11.99 -7.94
C GLN A 43 6.37 -11.11 -7.09
N VAL A 44 5.55 -10.30 -7.77
CA VAL A 44 4.53 -9.47 -7.12
C VAL A 44 3.17 -9.88 -7.65
N SER A 45 2.24 -10.16 -6.74
CA SER A 45 0.87 -10.59 -6.98
C SER A 45 -0.09 -9.67 -6.21
N PRO A 46 -0.39 -8.47 -6.74
CA PRO A 46 -1.35 -7.58 -6.09
C PRO A 46 -2.79 -8.02 -6.36
N ILE A 47 -3.60 -8.09 -5.31
CA ILE A 47 -5.02 -8.45 -5.34
C ILE A 47 -5.81 -7.21 -4.94
N GLY A 48 -6.44 -6.56 -5.93
CA GLY A 48 -7.25 -5.36 -5.72
C GLY A 48 -8.67 -5.65 -5.23
N ASN A 49 -9.37 -4.61 -4.80
CA ASN A 49 -10.73 -4.67 -4.24
C ASN A 49 -10.84 -5.61 -3.03
N ALA A 50 -9.80 -5.68 -2.20
CA ALA A 50 -9.70 -6.64 -1.12
C ALA A 50 -10.51 -6.25 0.13
N LYS A 51 -11.48 -5.33 0.04
CA LYS A 51 -12.21 -4.72 1.17
C LYS A 51 -11.31 -3.83 2.05
N GLN A 52 -11.86 -3.31 3.15
CA GLN A 52 -11.20 -2.38 4.08
C GLN A 52 -10.95 -3.03 5.46
N HIS A 53 -9.91 -2.58 6.17
CA HIS A 53 -9.61 -2.90 7.58
C HIS A 53 -9.77 -4.40 7.90
N HIS A 54 -10.55 -4.75 8.91
CA HIS A 54 -10.79 -6.15 9.31
C HIS A 54 -11.34 -7.00 8.18
N ALA A 55 -12.24 -6.47 7.36
CA ALA A 55 -12.81 -7.22 6.26
C ALA A 55 -11.74 -7.61 5.22
N GLN A 56 -10.69 -6.81 5.07
CA GLN A 56 -9.53 -7.14 4.24
C GLN A 56 -8.68 -8.24 4.86
N ILE A 57 -8.43 -8.18 6.18
CA ILE A 57 -7.70 -9.24 6.88
C ILE A 57 -8.45 -10.56 6.82
N ASP A 58 -9.76 -10.55 7.01
CA ASP A 58 -10.61 -11.75 6.89
C ASP A 58 -10.63 -12.28 5.46
N PHE A 59 -10.69 -11.39 4.46
CA PHE A 59 -10.61 -11.78 3.05
C PHE A 59 -9.27 -12.43 2.71
N ALA A 60 -8.15 -11.86 3.16
CA ALA A 60 -6.83 -12.46 3.00
C ALA A 60 -6.76 -13.82 3.71
N THR A 61 -7.21 -13.90 4.96
CA THR A 61 -7.20 -15.16 5.74
C THR A 61 -8.01 -16.25 5.04
N GLU A 62 -9.21 -15.92 4.55
CA GLU A 62 -10.05 -16.87 3.80
C GLU A 62 -9.41 -17.29 2.48
N PHE A 63 -8.70 -16.38 1.80
CA PHE A 63 -7.92 -16.73 0.62
C PHE A 63 -6.88 -17.81 0.94
N PHE A 64 -6.10 -17.67 2.00
CA PHE A 64 -5.12 -18.69 2.40
C PHE A 64 -5.79 -19.98 2.91
N ARG A 65 -6.89 -19.86 3.66
CA ARG A 65 -7.66 -21.02 4.15
C ARG A 65 -8.14 -21.91 3.01
N LYS A 66 -8.71 -21.31 1.95
CA LYS A 66 -9.17 -22.03 0.75
C LYS A 66 -8.04 -22.74 -0.01
N ASN A 67 -6.82 -22.25 0.11
CA ASN A 67 -5.64 -22.82 -0.53
C ASN A 67 -4.87 -23.80 0.38
N GLY A 68 -5.37 -24.10 1.59
CA GLY A 68 -4.68 -25.00 2.53
C GLY A 68 -3.39 -24.41 3.11
N LEU A 69 -3.27 -23.08 3.12
CA LEU A 69 -2.08 -22.34 3.56
C LEU A 69 -2.30 -21.66 4.91
N ILE A 70 -3.05 -22.32 5.81
CA ILE A 70 -3.25 -21.91 7.20
C ILE A 70 -2.70 -23.01 8.10
N GLU A 71 -1.97 -22.59 9.12
CA GLU A 71 -1.62 -23.41 10.28
C GLU A 71 -2.35 -22.89 11.51
N VAL A 72 -2.53 -23.79 12.48
CA VAL A 72 -3.21 -23.51 13.75
C VAL A 72 -2.25 -23.86 14.86
N ASP A 73 -2.02 -22.93 15.78
CA ASP A 73 -1.17 -23.17 16.95
C ASP A 73 -1.90 -24.02 18.02
N ASN A 74 -1.19 -24.34 19.10
CA ASN A 74 -1.74 -25.13 20.20
C ASN A 74 -2.89 -24.43 20.96
N GLU A 75 -3.04 -23.11 20.79
CA GLU A 75 -4.09 -22.30 21.41
C GLU A 75 -5.30 -22.12 20.49
N GLY A 76 -5.24 -22.62 19.26
CA GLY A 76 -6.31 -22.52 18.27
C GLY A 76 -6.24 -21.25 17.40
N ASN A 77 -5.13 -20.49 17.45
CA ASN A 77 -4.96 -19.31 16.61
C ASN A 77 -4.48 -19.72 15.21
N GLU A 78 -5.15 -19.18 14.19
CA GLU A 78 -4.76 -19.35 12.79
C GLU A 78 -3.66 -18.36 12.39
N PHE A 79 -2.67 -18.86 11.64
CA PHE A 79 -1.65 -18.04 11.00
C PHE A 79 -1.30 -18.59 9.61
N LEU A 80 -0.67 -17.74 8.79
CA LEU A 80 -0.32 -18.10 7.43
C LEU A 80 0.81 -19.13 7.40
N LYS A 81 0.57 -20.23 6.67
CA LYS A 81 1.59 -21.20 6.29
C LYS A 81 2.18 -20.80 4.94
N ILE A 82 3.28 -20.06 4.97
CA ILE A 82 3.98 -19.58 3.78
C ILE A 82 5.48 -19.85 3.92
N ASP A 83 6.16 -20.10 2.80
CA ASP A 83 7.60 -20.33 2.78
C ASP A 83 8.36 -19.04 3.13
N ASP A 84 9.61 -19.16 3.62
CA ASP A 84 10.46 -18.02 4.00
C ASP A 84 10.69 -17.01 2.86
N GLY A 85 10.58 -17.46 1.60
CA GLY A 85 10.67 -16.62 0.42
C GLY A 85 9.39 -15.82 0.11
N ALA A 86 8.28 -16.07 0.81
CA ALA A 86 6.99 -15.46 0.57
C ALA A 86 6.60 -14.47 1.66
N GLN A 87 5.97 -13.37 1.26
CA GLN A 87 5.43 -12.35 2.15
C GLN A 87 4.00 -11.99 1.76
N VAL A 88 3.17 -11.76 2.77
CA VAL A 88 1.78 -11.36 2.59
C VAL A 88 1.57 -10.00 3.22
N TRP A 89 1.04 -9.07 2.45
CA TRP A 89 0.86 -7.68 2.82
C TRP A 89 -0.59 -7.25 2.64
N SER A 90 -1.07 -6.46 3.60
CA SER A 90 -2.35 -5.75 3.54
C SER A 90 -2.10 -4.26 3.43
N ILE A 91 -2.57 -3.65 2.35
CA ILE A 91 -2.47 -2.22 2.06
C ILE A 91 -3.87 -1.63 2.10
N PHE A 92 -4.06 -0.64 2.97
CA PHE A 92 -5.36 -0.03 3.22
C PHE A 92 -5.21 1.37 3.80
N ASP A 93 -6.25 2.15 3.64
CA ASP A 93 -6.31 3.52 4.12
C ASP A 93 -6.99 3.58 5.48
N ARG A 94 -6.60 4.54 6.34
CA ARG A 94 -7.35 4.82 7.58
C ARG A 94 -8.76 5.30 7.27
N ASP A 95 -8.94 5.86 6.09
CA ASP A 95 -10.21 6.27 5.51
C ASP A 95 -11.06 7.17 6.44
N LYS A 96 -10.48 8.28 6.91
CA LYS A 96 -11.12 9.12 7.94
C LYS A 96 -12.35 9.83 7.43
N SER A 97 -13.52 9.46 7.96
CA SER A 97 -14.72 10.29 7.88
C SER A 97 -15.17 10.77 9.26
N PRO A 98 -15.85 11.93 9.35
CA PRO A 98 -16.43 12.41 10.61
C PRO A 98 -17.34 11.32 11.21
N ASP A 99 -17.18 11.06 12.51
CA ASP A 99 -18.00 10.14 13.30
C ASP A 99 -18.05 8.69 12.79
N ASP A 100 -17.01 8.24 12.09
CA ASP A 100 -16.99 6.92 11.46
C ASP A 100 -16.86 5.75 12.46
N GLY A 101 -16.40 6.01 13.69
CA GLY A 101 -16.14 4.99 14.69
C GLY A 101 -15.10 3.95 14.25
N LYS A 102 -14.32 4.22 13.19
CA LYS A 102 -13.41 3.26 12.56
C LYS A 102 -12.04 3.21 13.24
N ASP A 103 -11.74 4.08 14.20
CA ASP A 103 -10.44 4.12 14.89
C ASP A 103 -10.06 2.75 15.49
N THR A 104 -11.00 2.13 16.21
CA THR A 104 -10.79 0.80 16.79
C THR A 104 -10.61 -0.25 15.70
N ALA A 105 -11.46 -0.25 14.68
CA ALA A 105 -11.38 -1.20 13.56
C ALA A 105 -10.04 -1.09 12.80
N PHE A 106 -9.53 0.13 12.62
CA PHE A 106 -8.22 0.37 12.01
C PHE A 106 -7.09 -0.22 12.85
N ASN A 107 -6.99 0.14 14.15
CA ASN A 107 -5.94 -0.36 15.02
C ASN A 107 -6.00 -1.89 15.18
N ASP A 108 -7.21 -2.42 15.36
CA ASP A 108 -7.44 -3.84 15.58
C ASP A 108 -7.16 -4.66 14.32
N SER A 109 -7.39 -4.10 13.13
CA SER A 109 -7.02 -4.76 11.87
C SER A 109 -5.51 -4.94 11.75
N ILE A 110 -4.72 -3.94 12.15
CA ILE A 110 -3.25 -4.02 12.16
C ILE A 110 -2.77 -5.09 13.17
N ARG A 111 -3.38 -5.13 14.36
CA ARG A 111 -3.08 -6.16 15.37
C ARG A 111 -3.45 -7.57 14.88
N SER A 112 -4.64 -7.73 14.30
CA SER A 112 -5.14 -9.00 13.76
C SER A 112 -4.29 -9.51 12.59
N ALA A 113 -3.87 -8.61 11.69
CA ALA A 113 -2.96 -8.93 10.61
C ALA A 113 -1.64 -9.51 11.13
N LYS A 114 -1.02 -8.80 12.09
CA LYS A 114 0.24 -9.24 12.70
C LYS A 114 0.13 -10.62 13.34
N ALA A 115 -0.96 -10.87 14.08
CA ALA A 115 -1.20 -12.17 14.71
C ALA A 115 -1.29 -13.33 13.71
N LYS A 116 -1.72 -13.06 12.48
CA LYS A 116 -1.82 -14.06 11.40
C LYS A 116 -0.55 -14.18 10.55
N GLY A 117 0.48 -13.37 10.78
CA GLY A 117 1.65 -13.31 9.89
C GLY A 117 1.43 -12.46 8.63
N ILE A 118 0.40 -11.60 8.61
CA ILE A 118 0.16 -10.63 7.54
C ILE A 118 0.84 -9.31 7.93
N LYS A 119 1.76 -8.83 7.08
CA LYS A 119 2.38 -7.51 7.24
C LYS A 119 1.41 -6.42 6.76
N THR A 120 1.54 -5.20 7.27
CA THR A 120 0.64 -4.09 6.90
C THR A 120 1.41 -2.87 6.41
N GLY A 121 0.87 -2.22 5.39
CA GLY A 121 1.35 -0.93 4.87
C GLY A 121 0.16 0.01 4.72
N TRP A 122 -0.21 0.69 5.80
CA TRP A 122 -1.37 1.59 5.82
C TRP A 122 -0.98 3.04 5.55
N SER A 123 -1.94 3.86 5.10
CA SER A 123 -1.78 5.31 4.99
C SER A 123 -2.86 6.06 5.78
N ASN A 124 -2.48 7.19 6.35
CA ASN A 124 -3.39 8.05 7.11
C ASN A 124 -3.31 9.50 6.57
N ASP A 125 -4.33 10.00 5.87
CA ASP A 125 -5.63 9.33 5.71
C ASP A 125 -5.71 8.35 4.50
N ALA A 126 -4.95 8.57 3.42
CA ALA A 126 -5.12 7.89 2.12
C ALA A 126 -3.78 7.53 1.43
N PHE A 127 -3.82 6.54 0.53
CA PHE A 127 -2.66 6.07 -0.24
C PHE A 127 -1.99 7.18 -1.05
N GLU A 128 -2.75 8.20 -1.46
CA GLU A 128 -2.20 9.37 -2.14
C GLU A 128 -1.16 10.15 -1.32
N LEU A 129 -1.12 9.99 0.01
CA LEU A 129 0.00 10.50 0.81
C LEU A 129 1.32 9.90 0.33
N TRP A 130 1.39 8.57 0.18
CA TRP A 130 2.59 7.89 -0.32
C TRP A 130 3.00 8.38 -1.71
N ILE A 131 2.02 8.67 -2.59
CA ILE A 131 2.27 9.24 -3.91
C ILE A 131 2.84 10.66 -3.78
N LEU A 132 2.24 11.50 -2.94
CA LEU A 132 2.68 12.90 -2.73
C LEU A 132 4.13 12.99 -2.24
N LEU A 133 4.55 12.06 -1.36
CA LEU A 133 5.91 12.04 -0.80
C LEU A 133 7.00 11.81 -1.87
N HIS A 134 6.66 11.35 -3.08
CA HIS A 134 7.60 11.32 -4.21
C HIS A 134 7.97 12.72 -4.71
N PHE A 135 7.16 13.74 -4.43
CA PHE A 135 7.31 15.07 -4.97
C PHE A 135 7.79 16.06 -3.91
N GLU A 136 7.14 16.06 -2.76
CA GLU A 136 7.36 17.05 -1.71
C GLU A 136 7.28 16.47 -0.31
N ASP A 137 7.82 17.23 0.63
CA ASP A 137 7.69 16.99 2.07
C ASP A 137 6.30 17.45 2.53
N VAL A 138 5.77 16.81 3.57
CA VAL A 138 4.48 17.15 4.15
C VAL A 138 4.69 17.88 5.47
N ASP A 139 4.07 19.05 5.60
CA ASP A 139 4.09 19.83 6.82
C ASP A 139 3.07 19.31 7.83
N ILE A 140 3.56 18.72 8.92
CA ILE A 140 2.74 18.22 10.03
C ILE A 140 2.07 19.35 10.82
N GLU A 141 2.64 20.55 10.86
CA GLU A 141 2.04 21.67 11.59
C GLU A 141 0.80 22.23 10.86
N ASN A 142 0.73 22.01 9.54
CA ASN A 142 -0.45 22.35 8.76
C ASN A 142 -1.51 21.22 8.82
N SER A 143 -2.58 21.49 9.57
CA SER A 143 -3.70 20.56 9.75
C SER A 143 -4.46 20.20 8.47
N GLU A 144 -4.30 20.93 7.36
CA GLU A 144 -4.85 20.53 6.06
C GLU A 144 -4.31 19.16 5.61
N TYR A 145 -3.04 18.87 5.92
CA TYR A 145 -2.43 17.57 5.60
C TYR A 145 -2.97 16.42 6.44
N TYR A 146 -3.90 16.66 7.38
CA TYR A 146 -4.62 15.58 8.08
C TYR A 146 -5.78 15.02 7.26
N HIS A 147 -6.02 15.57 6.07
CA HIS A 147 -7.12 15.22 5.18
C HIS A 147 -6.63 14.95 3.77
N ARG A 148 -7.10 13.87 3.14
CA ARG A 148 -6.74 13.50 1.75
C ARG A 148 -7.03 14.56 0.71
N SER A 149 -7.99 15.45 0.98
CA SER A 149 -8.32 16.56 0.08
C SER A 149 -7.09 17.41 -0.20
N LYS A 150 -6.21 17.60 0.79
CA LYS A 150 -4.95 18.31 0.60
C LYS A 150 -4.00 17.54 -0.30
N TYR A 151 -3.93 16.22 -0.18
CA TYR A 151 -3.08 15.41 -1.06
C TYR A 151 -3.56 15.49 -2.52
N TYR A 152 -4.87 15.40 -2.73
CA TYR A 152 -5.49 15.54 -4.07
C TYR A 152 -5.24 16.92 -4.68
N GLU A 153 -5.39 17.99 -3.89
CA GLU A 153 -5.08 19.36 -4.30
C GLU A 153 -3.62 19.48 -4.77
N ARG A 154 -2.66 19.07 -3.92
CA ARG A 154 -1.23 19.14 -4.24
C ARG A 154 -0.88 18.31 -5.48
N LEU A 155 -1.37 17.07 -5.57
CA LEU A 155 -1.14 16.22 -6.74
C LEU A 155 -1.77 16.80 -8.01
N THR A 156 -2.94 17.43 -7.91
CA THR A 156 -3.59 18.14 -9.01
C THR A 156 -2.69 19.25 -9.55
N GLU A 157 -2.17 20.09 -8.67
CA GLU A 157 -1.26 21.19 -9.04
C GLU A 157 0.05 20.68 -9.65
N ILE A 158 0.66 19.66 -9.03
CA ILE A 158 1.90 19.05 -9.52
C ILE A 158 1.71 18.55 -10.95
N LEU A 159 0.63 17.80 -11.23
CA LEU A 159 0.39 17.26 -12.58
C LEU A 159 0.13 18.36 -13.60
N LYS A 160 -0.68 19.38 -13.27
CA LYS A 160 -0.92 20.54 -14.16
C LYS A 160 0.39 21.23 -14.53
N ASN A 161 1.27 21.45 -13.55
CA ASN A 161 2.53 22.14 -13.75
C ASN A 161 3.56 21.31 -14.52
N ARG A 162 3.53 19.98 -14.38
CA ARG A 162 4.49 19.07 -15.01
C ARG A 162 4.11 18.69 -16.44
N PHE A 163 2.84 18.81 -16.80
CA PHE A 163 2.32 18.48 -18.12
C PHE A 163 1.40 19.60 -18.66
N PRO A 164 1.92 20.84 -18.84
CA PRO A 164 1.08 21.98 -19.24
C PRO A 164 0.46 21.84 -20.63
N ASP A 165 1.08 21.06 -21.51
CA ASP A 165 0.64 20.86 -22.90
C ASP A 165 -0.35 19.71 -23.08
N GLU A 166 -0.54 18.87 -22.05
CA GLU A 166 -1.46 17.73 -22.11
C GLU A 166 -2.90 18.20 -21.87
N THR A 167 -3.77 17.95 -22.85
CA THR A 167 -5.14 18.49 -22.90
C THR A 167 -5.99 18.14 -21.69
N ILE A 168 -5.72 16.99 -21.05
CA ILE A 168 -6.42 16.55 -19.84
C ILE A 168 -6.20 17.52 -18.66
N PHE A 169 -5.02 18.13 -18.55
CA PHE A 169 -4.66 19.04 -17.45
C PHE A 169 -5.03 20.49 -17.73
N GLN A 170 -5.28 20.84 -18.99
CA GLN A 170 -5.80 22.14 -19.40
C GLN A 170 -7.28 22.33 -19.03
N ASN A 171 -7.99 21.24 -18.72
CA ASN A 171 -9.37 21.31 -18.23
C ASN A 171 -9.40 22.04 -16.87
N PRO A 172 -10.13 23.18 -16.75
CA PRO A 172 -10.22 23.90 -15.48
C PRO A 172 -10.81 23.05 -14.34
N LYS A 173 -11.63 22.04 -14.67
CA LYS A 173 -12.24 21.10 -13.74
C LYS A 173 -11.38 19.86 -13.46
N PHE A 174 -10.15 19.80 -13.96
CA PHE A 174 -9.25 18.70 -13.66
C PHE A 174 -8.99 18.63 -12.15
N ASP A 175 -9.21 17.44 -11.61
CA ASP A 175 -8.93 17.03 -10.24
C ASP A 175 -8.28 15.63 -10.26
N TYR A 176 -7.30 15.43 -9.38
CA TYR A 176 -6.55 14.18 -9.28
C TYR A 176 -7.46 13.00 -8.95
N TYR A 177 -8.33 13.14 -7.94
CA TYR A 177 -9.16 12.05 -7.45
C TYR A 177 -10.07 11.49 -8.55
N GLU A 178 -10.79 12.37 -9.26
CA GLU A 178 -11.72 11.96 -10.32
C GLU A 178 -11.02 11.46 -11.58
N THR A 179 -9.84 12.01 -11.90
CA THR A 179 -9.23 11.79 -13.22
C THR A 179 -8.10 10.75 -13.20
N MET A 180 -7.31 10.71 -12.12
CA MET A 180 -6.10 9.90 -12.04
C MET A 180 -6.31 8.54 -11.39
N LYS A 181 -7.45 8.29 -10.72
CA LYS A 181 -7.82 7.00 -10.11
C LYS A 181 -8.20 5.89 -11.11
N THR A 182 -7.51 5.85 -12.25
CA THR A 182 -7.54 4.71 -13.17
C THR A 182 -6.12 4.24 -13.44
N LYS A 183 -5.94 2.92 -13.57
CA LYS A 183 -4.64 2.32 -13.92
C LYS A 183 -3.99 2.98 -15.13
N LYS A 184 -4.78 3.27 -16.18
CA LYS A 184 -4.29 3.89 -17.42
C LYS A 184 -3.71 5.28 -17.16
N ASN A 185 -4.45 6.16 -16.50
CA ASN A 185 -4.02 7.54 -16.30
C ASN A 185 -2.88 7.62 -15.28
N PHE A 186 -2.99 6.86 -14.18
CA PHE A 186 -1.92 6.79 -13.18
C PHE A 186 -0.60 6.33 -13.77
N ILE A 187 -0.57 5.23 -14.53
CA ILE A 187 0.67 4.75 -15.15
C ILE A 187 1.20 5.71 -16.21
N ARG A 188 0.32 6.36 -17.00
CA ARG A 188 0.73 7.29 -18.06
C ARG A 188 1.33 8.58 -17.50
N PHE A 189 0.79 9.10 -16.40
CA PHE A 189 1.16 10.42 -15.89
C PHE A 189 1.84 10.35 -14.53
N THR A 190 1.08 10.04 -13.47
CA THR A 190 1.56 10.09 -12.08
C THR A 190 2.81 9.24 -11.87
N PHE A 191 2.75 7.96 -12.27
CA PHE A 191 3.87 7.03 -12.08
C PHE A 191 5.12 7.47 -12.84
N GLN A 192 4.98 8.08 -14.02
CA GLN A 192 6.15 8.53 -14.78
C GLN A 192 6.94 9.61 -14.04
N LEU A 193 6.26 10.49 -13.31
CA LEU A 193 6.91 11.52 -12.51
C LEU A 193 7.50 10.99 -11.20
N MET A 194 6.96 9.88 -10.67
CA MET A 194 7.49 9.22 -9.47
C MET A 194 8.83 8.53 -9.74
N LYS A 195 9.11 8.13 -10.99
CA LYS A 195 10.36 7.46 -11.37
C LYS A 195 11.58 8.29 -10.97
N GLY A 196 12.51 7.64 -10.26
CA GLY A 196 13.74 8.28 -9.76
C GLY A 196 13.59 9.01 -8.42
N ASN A 197 12.37 9.13 -7.87
CA ASN A 197 12.13 9.77 -6.57
C ASN A 197 11.78 8.79 -5.44
N LEU A 198 11.90 7.48 -5.69
CA LEU A 198 11.52 6.43 -4.73
C LEU A 198 12.25 6.57 -3.39
N ASN A 199 13.58 6.79 -3.40
CA ASN A 199 14.36 6.94 -2.17
C ASN A 199 13.93 8.17 -1.36
N LYS A 200 13.64 9.29 -2.03
CA LYS A 200 13.11 10.49 -1.35
C LYS A 200 11.75 10.21 -0.71
N ALA A 201 10.86 9.48 -1.39
CA ALA A 201 9.57 9.11 -0.81
C ALA A 201 9.73 8.23 0.43
N ILE A 202 10.69 7.29 0.43
CA ILE A 202 11.03 6.47 1.59
C ILE A 202 11.53 7.36 2.74
N GLU A 203 12.55 8.19 2.50
CA GLU A 203 13.14 9.08 3.51
C GLU A 203 12.08 9.99 4.17
N ARG A 204 11.17 10.53 3.36
CA ARG A 204 10.07 11.38 3.83
C ARG A 204 9.04 10.61 4.65
N ALA A 205 8.68 9.40 4.22
CA ALA A 205 7.76 8.56 4.96
C ALA A 205 8.35 8.10 6.30
N GLU A 206 9.64 7.78 6.34
CA GLU A 206 10.36 7.48 7.59
C GLU A 206 10.42 8.69 8.54
N SER A 207 10.60 9.89 7.98
CA SER A 207 10.59 11.12 8.76
C SER A 207 9.22 11.35 9.41
N LEU A 208 8.13 11.18 8.65
CA LEU A 208 6.78 11.24 9.20
C LEU A 208 6.56 10.18 10.28
N ASP A 209 7.03 8.96 10.05
CA ASP A 209 6.89 7.87 11.01
C ASP A 209 7.60 8.17 12.34
N THR A 210 8.84 8.63 12.26
CA THR A 210 9.67 9.00 13.42
C THR A 210 9.01 10.08 14.28
N ILE A 211 8.33 11.05 13.67
CA ILE A 211 7.63 12.11 14.39
C ILE A 211 6.50 11.55 15.27
N HIS A 212 5.88 10.44 14.86
CA HIS A 212 4.81 9.79 15.62
C HIS A 212 5.32 8.81 16.70
N CYS A 213 6.64 8.57 16.77
CA CYS A 213 7.28 7.82 17.86
C CYS A 213 7.35 8.67 19.14
N THR A 214 6.22 8.82 19.83
CA THR A 214 6.11 9.57 21.09
C THR A 214 6.18 8.68 22.32
N GLU A 215 6.52 9.26 23.47
CA GLU A 215 6.41 8.63 24.78
C GLU A 215 5.42 9.42 25.66
N PRO A 216 4.28 8.82 26.08
CA PRO A 216 3.82 7.46 25.76
C PRO A 216 3.41 7.31 24.27
N PRO A 217 3.38 6.07 23.74
CA PRO A 217 2.98 5.82 22.36
C PRO A 217 1.54 6.24 22.07
N LYS A 218 1.34 7.03 21.01
CA LYS A 218 0.01 7.30 20.46
C LYS A 218 -0.53 6.07 19.72
N ALA A 219 -1.85 5.93 19.71
CA ALA A 219 -2.51 4.88 18.96
C ALA A 219 -2.31 5.09 17.44
N LEU A 220 -2.26 4.00 16.65
CA LEU A 220 -1.86 4.04 15.24
C LEU A 220 -2.78 4.92 14.38
N HIS A 221 -4.09 4.92 14.63
CA HIS A 221 -5.04 5.82 13.95
C HIS A 221 -4.76 7.32 14.17
N GLN A 222 -4.00 7.69 15.21
CA GLN A 222 -3.62 9.07 15.52
C GLN A 222 -2.33 9.50 14.79
N HIS A 223 -1.63 8.57 14.14
CA HIS A 223 -0.45 8.87 13.35
C HIS A 223 -0.92 9.49 12.02
N CYS A 224 -1.11 10.81 12.00
CA CYS A 224 -1.68 11.54 10.88
C CYS A 224 -0.95 12.90 10.74
N PRO A 225 -0.41 13.25 9.55
CA PRO A 225 -0.26 12.38 8.38
C PRO A 225 0.82 11.31 8.62
N CYS A 226 0.62 10.10 8.12
CA CYS A 226 1.64 9.04 8.17
C CYS A 226 1.36 7.94 7.13
N THR A 227 2.40 7.28 6.62
CA THR A 227 2.24 6.09 5.78
C THR A 227 3.32 5.05 6.06
N LYS A 228 2.91 3.79 6.16
CA LYS A 228 3.76 2.61 6.34
C LYS A 228 4.04 1.87 5.04
N VAL A 229 3.57 2.38 3.90
CA VAL A 229 3.83 1.78 2.57
C VAL A 229 5.32 1.65 2.28
N HIS A 230 6.14 2.57 2.80
CA HIS A 230 7.59 2.53 2.66
C HIS A 230 8.24 1.24 3.21
N LEU A 231 7.62 0.58 4.20
CA LEU A 231 8.10 -0.70 4.73
C LEU A 231 8.00 -1.82 3.68
N LEU A 232 6.87 -1.91 2.97
CA LEU A 232 6.70 -2.84 1.85
C LEU A 232 7.67 -2.52 0.72
N ILE A 233 7.85 -1.24 0.40
CA ILE A 233 8.77 -0.83 -0.67
C ILE A 233 10.20 -1.26 -0.39
N LYS A 234 10.68 -1.10 0.85
CA LYS A 234 12.02 -1.57 1.25
C LYS A 234 12.21 -3.06 1.03
N GLU A 235 11.18 -3.85 1.33
CA GLU A 235 11.18 -5.30 1.13
C GLU A 235 11.13 -5.67 -0.36
N LEU A 236 10.39 -4.90 -1.16
CA LEU A 236 10.31 -5.09 -2.60
C LEU A 236 11.62 -4.73 -3.31
N ILE A 237 12.42 -3.78 -2.83
CA ILE A 237 13.67 -3.35 -3.48
C ILE A 237 14.94 -4.00 -2.93
N GLY A 238 14.92 -4.44 -1.67
CA GLY A 238 16.01 -5.23 -1.06
C GLY A 238 16.06 -6.65 -1.60
#